data_AF-A0A9W7I021-F1
#
_entry.id   AF-A0A9W7I021-F1
#
_cell.length_a   1.000
_cell.length_b   1.000
_cell.length_c   1.000
_cell.angle_alpha   90.00
_cell.angle_beta   90.00
_cell.angle_gamma   90.00
#
_symmetry.space_group_name_H-M   'P 1'
#
loop_
_entity.id
_entity.type
_entity.pdbx_description
1 polymer ?
#
loop_
_entity_poly.entity_id
_entity_poly.type
_entity_poly.pdbx_seq_one_letter_code
_entity_poly.pdbx_strand_id
1 'polypeptide(L)'
;MSIESLFIPQAQTLSLRSSSARKSTRASIKSPNFQRGTSRIRNFSAKSSLSFQNGGFKKLSNGVGEKDGVIIVDHGSRRKESNLMLNEFVAMFREKTGYAIVEPAHMELAEPSIRDAFGVCVERGADRVIVSPFFLFPGRHWYQDIPSLTADAAKDYPGVSYMITAPLGLHELLVDVMNDRIKHCLSHVAGDADECAACAGTSKCKLYGLMDVIKT
;
A
#
# COMPACT_ATOMS: atom_id res chain seq x y z
N MET A 1 -25.65 56.83 15.21
CA MET A 1 -26.81 57.75 15.06
C MET A 1 -26.89 58.08 13.58
N SER A 2 -27.94 57.86 12.79
CA SER A 2 -29.27 57.28 12.98
C SER A 2 -29.86 57.08 11.57
N ILE A 3 -30.59 55.96 11.37
CA ILE A 3 -31.84 55.70 10.58
C ILE A 3 -32.37 56.79 9.62
N GLU A 4 -33.13 56.60 8.54
CA GLU A 4 -33.95 55.57 7.83
C GLU A 4 -34.32 56.27 6.48
N SER A 5 -34.79 55.68 5.36
CA SER A 5 -36.05 54.95 5.18
C SER A 5 -36.21 54.44 3.72
N LEU A 6 -36.56 53.16 3.60
CA LEU A 6 -37.64 52.54 2.79
C LEU A 6 -38.07 53.11 1.42
N PHE A 7 -38.15 52.23 0.41
CA PHE A 7 -39.37 52.06 -0.41
C PHE A 7 -39.38 50.68 -1.13
N ILE A 8 -40.52 49.97 -1.03
CA ILE A 8 -40.89 48.71 -1.71
C ILE A 8 -42.12 49.01 -2.60
N PRO A 9 -42.30 48.34 -3.75
CA PRO A 9 -43.56 47.60 -3.99
C PRO A 9 -43.30 46.24 -4.68
N GLN A 10 -43.73 45.10 -4.13
CA GLN A 10 -45.06 44.42 -4.15
C GLN A 10 -45.12 43.22 -5.11
N ALA A 11 -45.63 42.11 -4.58
CA ALA A 11 -45.79 40.81 -5.21
C ALA A 11 -47.15 40.68 -5.93
N GLN A 12 -47.22 39.78 -6.92
CA GLN A 12 -48.47 39.13 -7.31
C GLN A 12 -48.25 37.62 -7.45
N THR A 13 -48.99 36.86 -6.64
CA THR A 13 -49.22 35.43 -6.75
C THR A 13 -50.62 35.19 -7.32
N LEU A 14 -50.77 34.32 -8.33
CA LEU A 14 -52.01 33.60 -8.67
C LEU A 14 -51.60 32.33 -9.46
N SER A 15 -51.64 31.16 -8.85
CA SER A 15 -52.75 30.19 -8.83
C SER A 15 -52.75 29.19 -9.99
N LEU A 16 -52.54 27.93 -9.60
CA LEU A 16 -52.69 26.64 -10.28
C LEU A 16 -53.89 26.53 -11.23
N ARG A 17 -53.73 25.80 -12.34
CA ARG A 17 -54.71 24.80 -12.83
C ARG A 17 -54.03 23.67 -13.62
N SER A 18 -54.43 22.46 -13.24
CA SER A 18 -54.14 21.13 -13.78
C SER A 18 -54.60 20.93 -15.22
N SER A 19 -53.93 20.05 -15.99
CA SER A 19 -54.54 18.81 -16.55
C SER A 19 -53.66 18.07 -17.58
N SER A 20 -53.78 16.73 -17.53
CA SER A 20 -53.69 15.77 -18.63
C SER A 20 -52.33 15.18 -19.07
N ALA A 21 -52.09 13.97 -18.55
CA ALA A 21 -51.75 12.73 -19.26
C ALA A 21 -50.81 12.80 -20.48
N ARG A 22 -49.59 12.25 -20.35
CA ARG A 22 -48.87 11.61 -21.47
C ARG A 22 -48.17 10.31 -21.06
N LYS A 23 -48.74 9.24 -21.60
CA LYS A 23 -48.21 7.94 -22.02
C LYS A 23 -46.78 7.57 -21.61
N SER A 24 -46.72 6.49 -20.83
CA SER A 24 -45.60 5.56 -20.70
C SER A 24 -45.06 5.11 -22.06
N THR A 25 -43.78 5.42 -22.34
CA THR A 25 -42.98 4.71 -23.34
C THR A 25 -41.75 4.13 -22.65
N ARG A 26 -41.69 2.79 -22.69
CA ARG A 26 -40.61 1.95 -22.17
C ARG A 26 -39.39 2.10 -23.08
N ALA A 27 -38.42 2.91 -22.67
CA ALA A 27 -37.12 2.97 -23.35
C ALA A 27 -36.24 1.81 -22.84
N SER A 28 -35.97 0.84 -23.72
CA SER A 28 -35.02 -0.25 -23.47
C SER A 28 -33.60 0.31 -23.51
N ILE A 29 -32.94 0.38 -22.35
CA ILE A 29 -31.51 0.68 -22.25
C ILE A 29 -30.75 -0.57 -22.69
N LYS A 30 -30.07 -0.47 -23.84
CA LYS A 30 -29.15 -1.50 -24.34
C LYS A 30 -27.86 -1.45 -23.51
N SER A 31 -27.54 -2.55 -22.83
CA SER A 31 -26.27 -2.76 -22.14
C SER A 31 -25.09 -2.82 -23.12
N PRO A 32 -23.90 -2.28 -22.80
CA PRO A 32 -22.72 -2.48 -23.63
C PRO A 32 -22.19 -3.92 -23.48
N ASN A 33 -21.83 -4.52 -24.61
CA ASN A 33 -21.20 -5.84 -24.71
C ASN A 33 -19.85 -5.88 -23.98
N PHE A 34 -19.80 -6.53 -22.82
CA PHE A 34 -18.56 -6.93 -22.17
C PHE A 34 -18.04 -8.19 -22.87
N GLN A 35 -17.05 -8.04 -23.75
CA GLN A 35 -16.40 -9.16 -24.40
C GLN A 35 -15.67 -10.01 -23.35
N ARG A 36 -16.09 -11.26 -23.26
CA ARG A 36 -15.54 -12.29 -22.37
C ARG A 36 -14.19 -12.75 -22.95
N GLY A 37 -13.11 -12.08 -22.56
CA GLY A 37 -11.75 -12.52 -22.85
C GLY A 37 -11.38 -13.71 -21.98
N THR A 38 -11.22 -14.89 -22.58
CA THR A 38 -10.67 -16.07 -21.91
C THR A 38 -9.20 -15.83 -21.60
N SER A 39 -8.88 -15.43 -20.37
CA SER A 39 -7.47 -15.34 -19.93
C SER A 39 -6.93 -16.75 -19.72
N ARG A 40 -5.99 -17.12 -20.58
CA ARG A 40 -5.31 -18.40 -20.66
C ARG A 40 -4.41 -18.54 -19.42
N ILE A 41 -4.72 -19.48 -18.53
CA ILE A 41 -3.86 -19.88 -17.40
C ILE A 41 -2.51 -20.32 -17.99
N ARG A 42 -1.44 -19.55 -17.76
CA ARG A 42 -0.08 -19.97 -18.12
C ARG A 42 0.49 -20.77 -16.95
N ASN A 43 0.36 -22.08 -17.04
CA ASN A 43 1.18 -23.01 -16.26
C ASN A 43 2.65 -22.81 -16.65
N PHE A 44 3.45 -22.18 -15.78
CA PHE A 44 4.91 -22.21 -15.89
C PHE A 44 5.43 -23.53 -15.31
N SER A 45 5.29 -24.61 -16.09
CA SER A 45 6.20 -25.75 -15.96
C SER A 45 7.33 -25.52 -16.96
N ALA A 46 8.52 -25.23 -16.46
CA ALA A 46 9.74 -25.29 -17.24
C ALA A 46 10.75 -26.18 -16.50
N LYS A 47 10.61 -27.49 -16.74
CA LYS A 47 11.79 -28.37 -16.82
C LYS A 47 12.70 -27.78 -17.90
N SER A 48 13.94 -27.44 -17.55
CA SER A 48 15.00 -27.27 -18.55
C SER A 48 16.14 -28.23 -18.20
N SER A 49 16.27 -29.23 -19.07
CA SER A 49 17.37 -30.16 -19.21
C SER A 49 18.75 -29.52 -19.06
N LEU A 50 19.62 -30.19 -18.30
CA LEU A 50 21.06 -29.92 -18.23
C LEU A 50 21.70 -30.24 -19.58
N SER A 51 22.28 -29.23 -20.22
CA SER A 51 23.28 -29.39 -21.27
C SER A 51 24.59 -28.77 -20.77
N PHE A 52 25.61 -29.62 -20.57
CA PHE A 52 26.97 -29.18 -20.26
C PHE A 52 27.60 -28.55 -21.50
N GLN A 53 27.86 -27.25 -21.47
CA GLN A 53 28.91 -26.62 -22.27
C GLN A 53 29.65 -25.57 -21.44
N ASN A 54 30.98 -25.68 -21.44
CA ASN A 54 31.95 -24.77 -20.85
C ASN A 54 31.83 -23.37 -21.47
N GLY A 55 31.74 -22.32 -20.64
CA GLY A 55 31.94 -20.94 -21.08
C GLY A 55 30.91 -19.95 -20.54
N GLY A 56 31.31 -19.25 -19.47
CA GLY A 56 30.87 -17.92 -19.05
C GLY A 56 29.54 -17.36 -19.58
N PHE A 57 28.46 -17.62 -18.85
CA PHE A 57 27.51 -16.59 -18.42
C PHE A 57 27.07 -17.01 -17.02
N LYS A 58 27.55 -16.29 -16.00
CA LYS A 58 27.06 -16.48 -14.63
C LYS A 58 25.58 -16.14 -14.69
N LYS A 59 24.72 -17.15 -14.60
CA LYS A 59 23.27 -16.97 -14.53
C LYS A 59 23.01 -15.97 -13.40
N LEU A 60 22.67 -14.73 -13.74
CA LEU A 60 22.22 -13.76 -12.76
C LEU A 60 20.99 -14.41 -12.12
N SER A 61 21.10 -14.80 -10.85
CA SER A 61 19.97 -15.27 -10.09
C SER A 61 18.95 -14.13 -10.06
N ASN A 62 17.74 -14.36 -10.53
CA ASN A 62 16.64 -13.39 -10.50
C ASN A 62 16.08 -13.15 -9.07
N GLY A 63 16.89 -13.39 -8.04
CA GLY A 63 16.51 -13.32 -6.63
C GLY A 63 17.60 -12.63 -5.80
N VAL A 64 17.27 -12.41 -4.53
CA VAL A 64 18.18 -11.83 -3.54
C VAL A 64 19.27 -12.86 -3.21
N GLY A 65 20.53 -12.49 -3.40
CA GLY A 65 21.71 -13.30 -3.11
C GLY A 65 22.35 -12.99 -1.76
N GLU A 66 23.34 -13.80 -1.36
CA GLU A 66 24.03 -13.70 -0.07
C GLU A 66 24.76 -12.35 0.17
N LYS A 67 25.10 -11.64 -0.91
CA LYS A 67 25.77 -10.33 -0.88
C LYS A 67 24.83 -9.18 -1.27
N ASP A 68 23.53 -9.42 -1.28
CA ASP A 68 22.56 -8.36 -1.44
C ASP A 68 22.15 -7.80 -0.07
N GLY A 69 22.14 -6.48 0.05
CA GLY A 69 21.46 -5.77 1.13
C GLY A 69 20.05 -5.38 0.69
N VAL A 70 19.04 -5.66 1.51
CA VAL A 70 17.66 -5.19 1.28
C VAL A 70 17.35 -4.06 2.26
N ILE A 71 16.98 -2.89 1.77
CA ILE A 71 16.50 -1.79 2.62
C ILE A 71 14.99 -1.69 2.45
N ILE A 72 14.23 -1.78 3.54
CA ILE A 72 12.79 -1.54 3.53
C ILE A 72 12.53 -0.12 4.02
N VAL A 73 11.97 0.72 3.13
CA VAL A 73 11.84 2.16 3.37
C VAL A 73 10.39 2.55 3.57
N ASP A 74 10.05 3.19 4.68
CA ASP A 74 8.78 3.92 4.82
C ASP A 74 8.99 5.45 4.83
N HIS A 75 7.94 6.21 5.13
CA HIS A 75 8.05 7.67 5.22
C HIS A 75 8.82 8.13 6.46
N GLY A 76 8.77 7.36 7.54
CA GLY A 76 9.07 7.80 8.89
C GLY A 76 7.93 8.60 9.52
N SER A 77 7.96 8.67 10.84
CA SER A 77 6.94 9.32 11.66
C SER A 77 7.58 10.07 12.82
N ARG A 78 6.94 11.17 13.23
CA ARG A 78 7.28 11.86 14.49
C ARG A 78 6.92 11.02 15.71
N ARG A 79 6.04 10.02 15.56
CA ARG A 79 5.67 9.08 16.62
C ARG A 79 6.64 7.92 16.63
N LYS A 80 7.42 7.79 17.70
CA LYS A 80 8.43 6.73 17.85
C LYS A 80 7.81 5.33 17.70
N GLU A 81 6.61 5.13 18.22
CA GLU A 81 5.90 3.85 18.16
C GLU A 81 5.62 3.43 16.72
N SER A 82 5.32 4.37 15.82
CA SER A 82 5.11 4.07 14.40
C SER A 82 6.40 3.58 13.73
N ASN A 83 7.54 4.18 14.06
CA ASN A 83 8.83 3.78 13.50
C ASN A 83 9.25 2.38 14.00
N LEU A 84 8.91 2.03 15.26
CA LEU A 84 9.14 0.68 15.79
C LEU A 84 8.38 -0.40 15.02
N MET A 85 7.20 -0.10 14.48
CA MET A 85 6.45 -1.07 13.67
C MET A 85 7.18 -1.44 12.37
N LEU A 86 7.95 -0.52 11.77
CA LEU A 86 8.79 -0.85 10.62
C LEU A 86 9.91 -1.82 11.03
N ASN A 87 10.52 -1.61 12.20
CA ASN A 87 11.55 -2.51 12.71
C ASN A 87 11.01 -3.92 12.96
N GLU A 88 9.82 -4.02 13.55
CA GLU A 88 9.11 -5.29 13.74
C GLU A 88 8.82 -5.97 12.39
N PHE A 89 8.35 -5.19 11.39
CA PHE A 89 8.11 -5.71 10.05
C PHE A 89 9.39 -6.22 9.38
N VAL A 90 10.49 -5.48 9.47
CA VAL A 90 11.81 -5.90 8.95
C VAL A 90 12.29 -7.18 9.62
N ALA A 91 12.10 -7.33 10.94
CA ALA A 91 12.43 -8.55 11.65
C ALA A 91 11.62 -9.75 11.13
N MET A 92 10.29 -9.60 11.01
CA MET A 92 9.41 -10.62 10.43
C MET A 92 9.79 -10.96 8.98
N PHE A 93 10.12 -9.95 8.18
CA PHE A 93 10.53 -10.12 6.79
C PHE A 93 11.84 -10.91 6.70
N ARG A 94 12.83 -10.57 7.52
CA ARG A 94 14.11 -11.27 7.60
C ARG A 94 13.94 -12.73 8.01
N GLU A 95 13.15 -12.99 9.05
CA GLU A 95 12.85 -14.36 9.51
C GLU A 95 12.15 -15.18 8.43
N LYS A 96 11.16 -14.59 7.75
CA LYS A 96 10.38 -15.28 6.72
C LYS A 96 11.15 -15.56 5.44
N THR A 97 12.05 -14.67 5.04
CA THR A 97 12.80 -14.77 3.77
C THR A 97 14.16 -15.45 3.91
N GLY A 98 14.76 -15.40 5.10
CA GLY A 98 16.12 -15.87 5.34
C GLY A 98 17.21 -14.98 4.74
N TYR A 99 16.88 -13.79 4.22
CA TYR A 99 17.89 -12.88 3.66
C TYR A 99 18.86 -12.40 4.73
N ALA A 100 20.16 -12.47 4.42
CA ALA A 100 21.22 -12.19 5.39
C ALA A 100 21.24 -10.73 5.84
N ILE A 101 21.07 -9.78 4.91
CA ILE A 101 21.18 -8.34 5.17
C ILE A 101 19.85 -7.68 4.80
N VAL A 102 19.09 -7.27 5.82
CA VAL A 102 17.82 -6.55 5.65
C VAL A 102 17.80 -5.40 6.66
N GLU A 103 17.69 -4.15 6.24
CA GLU A 103 17.72 -2.99 7.12
C GLU A 103 16.44 -2.14 6.97
N PRO A 104 15.90 -1.59 8.07
CA PRO A 104 14.87 -0.55 7.98
C PRO A 104 15.51 0.77 7.56
N ALA A 105 14.73 1.62 6.89
CA ALA A 105 15.05 3.03 6.74
C ALA A 105 13.79 3.88 6.70
N HIS A 106 13.94 5.14 7.08
CA HIS A 106 12.92 6.16 6.96
C HIS A 106 13.38 7.18 5.92
N MET A 107 12.48 7.55 5.02
CA MET A 107 12.75 8.58 4.01
C MET A 107 12.92 9.97 4.65
N GLU A 108 12.13 10.26 5.68
CA GLU A 108 12.12 11.53 6.41
C GLU A 108 11.70 11.32 7.88
N LEU A 109 11.75 12.39 8.68
CA LEU A 109 11.16 12.48 10.03
C LEU A 109 11.74 11.58 11.14
N ALA A 110 12.48 10.53 10.80
CA ALA A 110 13.01 9.55 11.72
C ALA A 110 14.32 8.95 11.20
N GLU A 111 15.05 8.30 12.10
CA GLU A 111 16.27 7.56 11.80
C GLU A 111 16.04 6.07 12.04
N PRO A 112 16.73 5.17 11.30
CA PRO A 112 17.82 5.45 10.36
C PRO A 112 17.37 5.98 9.00
N SER A 113 18.15 6.86 8.39
CA SER A 113 17.94 7.33 7.03
C SER A 113 18.30 6.27 5.99
N ILE A 114 17.90 6.48 4.72
CA ILE A 114 18.31 5.62 3.60
C ILE A 114 19.85 5.55 3.50
N ARG A 115 20.55 6.66 3.78
CA ARG A 115 22.02 6.72 3.74
C ARG A 115 22.65 5.85 4.82
N ASP A 116 22.11 5.89 6.04
CA ASP A 116 22.62 5.08 7.15
C ASP A 116 22.40 3.59 6.90
N ALA A 117 21.19 3.20 6.48
CA ALA A 117 20.88 1.82 6.14
C ALA A 117 21.72 1.29 4.96
N PHE A 118 22.01 2.14 3.98
CA PHE A 118 22.93 1.80 2.87
C PHE A 118 24.33 1.52 3.40
N GLY A 119 24.87 2.39 4.26
CA GLY A 119 26.16 2.19 4.90
C GLY A 119 26.25 0.87 5.66
N VAL A 120 25.24 0.57 6.49
CA VAL A 120 25.16 -0.71 7.23
C VAL A 120 25.12 -1.90 6.28
N CYS A 121 24.38 -1.84 5.17
CA CYS A 121 24.38 -2.92 4.19
C CYS A 121 25.79 -3.18 3.64
N VAL A 122 26.53 -2.12 3.29
CA VAL A 122 27.89 -2.22 2.75
C VAL A 122 28.88 -2.72 3.79
N GLU A 123 28.81 -2.22 5.03
CA GLU A 123 29.63 -2.69 6.16
C GLU A 123 29.43 -4.18 6.43
N ARG A 124 28.20 -4.68 6.22
CA ARG A 124 27.86 -6.11 6.34
C ARG A 124 28.24 -6.93 5.10
N GLY A 125 28.88 -6.32 4.11
CA GLY A 125 29.48 -7.00 2.95
C GLY A 125 28.61 -7.03 1.70
N ALA A 126 27.58 -6.19 1.60
CA ALA A 126 26.75 -6.11 0.40
C ALA A 126 27.53 -5.51 -0.79
N ASP A 127 27.44 -6.14 -1.96
CA ASP A 127 27.93 -5.61 -3.25
C ASP A 127 26.79 -5.11 -4.17
N ARG A 128 25.54 -5.35 -3.75
CA ARG A 128 24.33 -4.79 -4.33
C ARG A 128 23.31 -4.43 -3.25
N VAL A 129 22.69 -3.26 -3.36
CA VAL A 129 21.64 -2.80 -2.43
C VAL A 129 20.29 -2.68 -3.15
N ILE A 130 19.26 -3.30 -2.59
CA ILE A 130 17.90 -3.33 -3.10
C ILE A 130 17.04 -2.49 -2.16
N VAL A 131 16.63 -1.32 -2.62
CA VAL A 131 15.77 -0.41 -1.84
C VAL A 131 14.31 -0.65 -2.20
N SER A 132 13.53 -1.09 -1.21
CA SER A 132 12.14 -1.49 -1.37
C SER A 132 11.19 -0.57 -0.60
N PRO A 133 10.39 0.26 -1.30
CA PRO A 133 9.44 1.14 -0.65
C PRO A 133 8.25 0.37 -0.04
N PHE A 134 8.01 0.55 1.26
CA PHE A 134 6.88 0.00 1.99
C PHE A 134 5.64 0.91 1.86
N PHE A 135 5.24 1.19 0.61
CA PHE A 135 4.12 2.07 0.28
C PHE A 135 3.00 1.31 -0.45
N LEU A 136 1.75 1.67 -0.18
CA LEU A 136 0.59 1.04 -0.84
C LEU A 136 0.42 1.46 -2.30
N PHE A 137 0.81 2.69 -2.66
CA PHE A 137 0.59 3.23 -4.00
C PHE A 137 1.83 3.96 -4.52
N PRO A 138 2.06 3.97 -5.85
CA PRO A 138 3.10 4.80 -6.45
C PRO A 138 2.73 6.29 -6.30
N GLY A 139 3.76 7.12 -6.14
CA GLY A 139 3.61 8.56 -5.95
C GLY A 139 4.97 9.27 -6.04
N ARG A 140 5.00 10.58 -5.75
CA ARG A 140 6.22 11.43 -5.84
C ARG A 140 7.43 10.77 -5.19
N HIS A 141 7.25 10.22 -3.99
CA HIS A 141 8.33 9.61 -3.22
C HIS A 141 9.00 8.43 -3.90
N TRP A 142 8.21 7.62 -4.62
CA TRP A 142 8.75 6.51 -5.40
C TRP A 142 9.43 6.99 -6.69
N TYR A 143 8.84 7.98 -7.37
CA TYR A 143 9.37 8.48 -8.65
C TYR A 143 10.61 9.37 -8.51
N GLN A 144 10.79 10.04 -7.37
CA GLN A 144 11.76 11.15 -7.23
C GLN A 144 12.60 11.03 -5.96
N ASP A 145 11.96 11.01 -4.79
CA ASP A 145 12.66 11.19 -3.51
C ASP A 145 13.57 9.99 -3.16
N ILE A 146 13.01 8.77 -3.14
CA ILE A 146 13.78 7.54 -2.86
C ILE A 146 14.92 7.35 -3.88
N PRO A 147 14.69 7.51 -5.21
CA PRO A 147 15.78 7.52 -6.18
C PRO A 147 16.89 8.52 -5.90
N SER A 148 16.55 9.77 -5.58
CA SER A 148 17.53 10.80 -5.28
C SER A 148 18.34 10.45 -4.03
N LEU A 149 17.66 10.13 -2.94
CA LEU A 149 18.30 9.79 -1.67
C LEU A 149 19.19 8.55 -1.76
N THR A 150 18.75 7.53 -2.49
CA THR A 150 19.54 6.31 -2.71
C THR A 150 20.78 6.61 -3.57
N ALA A 151 20.62 7.40 -4.63
CA ALA A 151 21.75 7.82 -5.47
C ALA A 151 22.78 8.64 -4.68
N ASP A 152 22.31 9.52 -3.79
CA ASP A 152 23.17 10.32 -2.92
C ASP A 152 23.92 9.47 -1.88
N ALA A 153 23.30 8.41 -1.36
CA ALA A 153 23.98 7.44 -0.49
C ALA A 153 25.03 6.62 -1.25
N ALA A 154 24.70 6.16 -2.46
CA ALA A 154 25.58 5.31 -3.27
C ALA A 154 26.86 6.01 -3.73
N LYS A 155 26.90 7.35 -3.77
CA LYS A 155 28.12 8.13 -4.09
C LYS A 155 29.29 7.80 -3.17
N ASP A 156 29.02 7.43 -1.94
CA ASP A 156 30.03 7.09 -0.94
C ASP A 156 30.62 5.67 -1.18
N TYR A 157 29.98 4.86 -2.05
CA TYR A 157 30.29 3.45 -2.29
C TYR A 157 30.33 3.08 -3.79
N PRO A 158 31.28 3.58 -4.60
CA PRO A 158 31.29 3.44 -6.06
C PRO A 158 31.40 1.99 -6.59
N GLY A 159 31.75 1.02 -5.73
CA GLY A 159 31.80 -0.41 -6.06
C GLY A 159 30.49 -1.18 -5.81
N VAL A 160 29.47 -0.51 -5.25
CA VAL A 160 28.21 -1.15 -4.83
C VAL A 160 27.11 -0.74 -5.80
N SER A 161 26.51 -1.73 -6.45
CA SER A 161 25.36 -1.49 -7.33
C SER A 161 24.08 -1.31 -6.52
N TYR A 162 23.05 -0.66 -7.07
CA TYR A 162 21.76 -0.58 -6.40
C TYR A 162 20.58 -0.59 -7.35
N MET A 163 19.41 -0.97 -6.83
CA MET A 163 18.13 -0.87 -7.53
C MET A 163 17.02 -0.47 -6.56
N ILE A 164 15.95 0.09 -7.12
CA ILE A 164 14.74 0.46 -6.37
C ILE A 164 13.59 -0.38 -6.91
N THR A 165 12.89 -1.09 -6.03
CA THR A 165 11.75 -1.92 -6.44
C THR A 165 10.51 -1.06 -6.70
N ALA A 166 9.48 -1.68 -7.30
CA ALA A 166 8.14 -1.13 -7.18
C ALA A 166 7.73 -1.07 -5.68
N PRO A 167 6.86 -0.13 -5.28
CA PRO A 167 6.19 -0.20 -3.99
C PRO A 167 5.22 -1.40 -3.97
N LEU A 168 4.56 -1.67 -2.84
CA LEU A 168 3.61 -2.78 -2.73
C LEU A 168 2.52 -2.73 -3.80
N GLY A 169 1.96 -1.53 -4.04
CA GLY A 169 1.06 -1.29 -5.17
C GLY A 169 -0.22 -2.13 -5.14
N LEU A 170 -0.84 -2.30 -6.31
CA LEU A 170 -1.98 -3.21 -6.48
C LEU A 170 -1.49 -4.65 -6.67
N HIS A 171 -1.18 -5.31 -5.56
CA HIS A 171 -0.76 -6.71 -5.54
C HIS A 171 -1.87 -7.62 -5.02
N GLU A 172 -2.11 -8.77 -5.65
CA GLU A 172 -3.22 -9.68 -5.29
C GLU A 172 -3.14 -10.13 -3.82
N LEU A 173 -1.93 -10.41 -3.30
CA LEU A 173 -1.74 -10.73 -1.87
C LEU A 173 -2.21 -9.63 -0.90
N LEU A 174 -2.28 -8.36 -1.30
CA LEU A 174 -2.85 -7.33 -0.44
C LEU A 174 -4.38 -7.44 -0.32
N VAL A 175 -5.04 -8.03 -1.33
CA VAL A 175 -6.47 -8.36 -1.26
C VAL A 175 -6.69 -9.41 -0.17
N ASP A 176 -5.82 -10.41 -0.09
CA ASP A 176 -5.90 -11.45 0.94
C ASP A 176 -5.68 -10.87 2.34
N VAL A 177 -4.65 -10.03 2.53
CA VAL A 177 -4.39 -9.34 3.81
C VAL A 177 -5.59 -8.47 4.23
N MET A 178 -6.20 -7.76 3.28
CA MET A 178 -7.38 -6.93 3.57
C MET A 178 -8.57 -7.79 4.00
N ASN A 179 -8.87 -8.87 3.26
CA ASN A 179 -9.96 -9.78 3.56
C ASN A 179 -9.75 -10.51 4.89
N ASP A 180 -8.52 -10.94 5.18
CA ASP A 180 -8.13 -11.53 6.46
C ASP A 180 -8.40 -10.58 7.63
N ARG A 181 -7.96 -9.31 7.51
CA ARG A 181 -8.22 -8.30 8.54
C ARG A 181 -9.71 -8.05 8.75
N ILE A 182 -10.50 -7.97 7.68
CA ILE A 182 -11.97 -7.80 7.76
C ILE A 182 -12.60 -8.98 8.49
N LYS A 183 -12.28 -10.22 8.09
CA LYS A 183 -12.81 -11.43 8.71
C LYS A 183 -12.47 -11.52 10.18
N HIS A 184 -11.22 -11.24 10.53
CA HIS A 184 -10.78 -11.26 11.92
C HIS A 184 -11.54 -10.22 12.76
N CYS A 185 -11.67 -8.99 12.28
CA CYS A 185 -12.43 -7.96 12.98
C CYS A 185 -13.93 -8.32 13.14
N LEU A 186 -14.55 -8.92 12.12
CA LEU A 186 -15.93 -9.40 12.22
C LEU A 186 -16.07 -10.55 13.22
N SER A 187 -15.12 -11.49 13.23
CA SER A 187 -15.06 -12.58 14.21
C SER A 187 -14.93 -12.05 15.64
N HIS A 188 -14.09 -11.03 15.84
CA HIS A 188 -13.93 -10.38 17.15
C HIS A 188 -15.25 -9.74 17.61
N VAL A 189 -15.88 -8.96 16.74
CA VAL A 189 -17.16 -8.32 17.02
C VAL A 189 -18.28 -9.33 17.32
N ALA A 190 -18.23 -10.52 16.72
CA ALA A 190 -19.17 -11.61 17.00
C ALA A 190 -18.91 -12.32 18.34
N GLY A 191 -17.77 -12.07 18.99
CA GLY A 191 -17.34 -12.74 20.22
C GLY A 191 -16.57 -14.04 19.98
N ASP A 192 -16.20 -14.32 18.74
CA ASP A 192 -15.53 -15.57 18.33
C ASP A 192 -13.99 -15.47 18.32
N ALA A 193 -13.44 -14.26 18.50
CA ALA A 193 -12.00 -14.02 18.51
C ALA A 193 -11.61 -12.83 19.42
N ASP A 194 -10.35 -12.81 19.85
CA ASP A 194 -9.76 -11.65 20.55
C ASP A 194 -9.57 -10.45 19.61
N GLU A 195 -9.25 -9.27 20.18
CA GLU A 195 -8.90 -8.09 19.38
C GLU A 195 -7.64 -8.37 18.55
N CYS A 196 -7.66 -8.02 17.27
CA CYS A 196 -6.45 -8.11 16.45
C CYS A 196 -5.37 -7.13 16.96
N ALA A 197 -4.09 -7.44 16.72
CA ALA A 197 -2.97 -6.62 17.18
C ALA A 197 -3.06 -5.13 16.80
N ALA A 198 -3.67 -4.80 15.65
CA ALA A 198 -3.86 -3.41 15.22
C ALA A 198 -4.99 -2.67 15.96
N CYS A 199 -5.97 -3.40 16.49
CA CYS A 199 -7.11 -2.83 17.22
C CYS A 199 -6.94 -2.92 18.74
N ALA A 200 -6.06 -3.80 19.22
CA ALA A 200 -5.83 -4.07 20.64
C ALA A 200 -5.74 -2.78 21.47
N GLY A 201 -6.65 -2.61 22.44
CA GLY A 201 -6.66 -1.48 23.37
C GLY A 201 -7.14 -0.14 22.78
N THR A 202 -7.61 -0.14 21.53
CA THR A 202 -8.12 1.08 20.87
C THR A 202 -9.66 1.20 20.92
N SER A 203 -10.35 0.10 21.24
CA SER A 203 -11.82 -0.04 21.16
C SER A 203 -12.39 0.35 19.78
N LYS A 204 -11.59 0.24 18.71
CA LYS A 204 -12.00 0.55 17.32
C LYS A 204 -12.61 -0.63 16.59
N CYS A 205 -12.35 -1.86 17.03
CA CYS A 205 -12.94 -3.06 16.44
C CYS A 205 -14.38 -3.24 16.96
N LYS A 206 -15.31 -2.44 16.47
CA LYS A 206 -16.71 -2.48 16.89
C LYS A 206 -17.67 -2.08 15.78
N LEU A 207 -18.93 -2.49 15.91
CA LEU A 207 -19.99 -1.98 15.06
C LEU A 207 -20.44 -0.61 15.54
N TYR A 208 -20.67 0.28 14.58
CA TYR A 208 -21.27 1.58 14.80
C TYR A 208 -22.68 1.56 14.20
N GLY A 209 -23.68 2.09 14.91
CA GLY A 209 -25.04 2.27 14.36
C GLY A 209 -26.03 1.13 14.59
N LEU A 210 -25.67 0.06 15.30
CA LEU A 210 -26.66 -0.74 16.02
C LEU A 210 -26.92 -0.03 17.35
N MET A 211 -28.07 0.62 17.46
CA MET A 211 -28.53 1.18 18.73
C MET A 211 -28.48 0.11 19.82
N ASP A 212 -28.33 0.57 21.06
CA ASP A 212 -28.64 -0.12 22.31
C ASP A 212 -30.11 -0.63 22.35
N VAL A 213 -30.51 -1.50 21.42
CA VAL A 213 -31.86 -2.10 21.34
C VAL A 213 -31.95 -3.34 22.22
N ILE A 214 -31.31 -3.35 23.40
CA ILE A 214 -31.68 -4.26 24.50
C ILE A 214 -31.36 -3.55 25.83
N LYS A 215 -32.09 -2.47 26.13
CA LYS A 215 -32.38 -2.07 27.51
C LYS A 215 -33.88 -1.87 27.63
N THR A 216 -34.60 -3.00 27.62
CA THR A 216 -35.94 -3.13 28.22
C THR A 216 -35.78 -3.45 29.68
#